data_AF-A0AAN8BN02-F1
#
_entry.id   AF-A0AAN8BN02-F1
#
_cell.length_a   1.000
_cell.length_b   1.000
_cell.length_c   1.000
_cell.angle_alpha   90.00
_cell.angle_beta   90.00
_cell.angle_gamma   90.00
#
_symmetry.space_group_name_H-M   'P 1'
#
loop_
_entity.id
_entity.type
_entity.pdbx_description
1 polymer ?
#
loop_
_entity_poly.entity_id
_entity_poly.type
_entity_poly.pdbx_seq_one_letter_code
_entity_poly.pdbx_strand_id
1 'polypeptide(L)'
;MGPEQFFSEYWEKKPLHLQRSDPATASYYQSLFQLSDLQNLCSHDLEYYTDVNVVRCINGKKKDLNKQGKVKSSVLNKSFTQNKATIQFHQPQRFKDELWKIQEKLECFFGGLVGSNVYITPQESQGLPAHYDDVEVFILQLEGQKNWLLYNPTVPLAAEYCVESEERIGSPSHEITLKAGDLMYFPRGTIHQASTPAGGQHSTHLTLSTYQRMSWGDLLLDVFPSVLSARSKREVSLRGGMPRRFLLGDGAGQDTSRQMASLLRSLAEEIETGKQEVRSTHMKRDFITNRLPPPQPGGPADTIWKDSCPGGHSMSDAQRPHGDNSGAQPGENG
;
A
#
# COMPACT_ATOMS: atom_id res chain seq x y z
N MET A 1 17.36 -17.57 -3.88
CA MET A 1 17.77 -16.19 -3.57
C MET A 1 17.67 -16.00 -2.07
N GLY A 2 18.76 -15.57 -1.42
CA GLY A 2 18.74 -15.27 0.02
C GLY A 2 18.23 -13.85 0.33
N PRO A 3 17.85 -13.55 1.58
CA PRO A 3 17.38 -12.21 1.97
C PRO A 3 18.41 -11.10 1.69
N GLU A 4 19.69 -11.31 1.97
CA GLU A 4 20.74 -10.31 1.75
C GLU A 4 20.81 -9.88 0.28
N GLN A 5 20.80 -10.85 -0.64
CA GLN A 5 20.80 -10.61 -2.08
C GLN A 5 19.56 -9.81 -2.51
N PHE A 6 18.39 -10.13 -1.95
CA PHE A 6 17.16 -9.41 -2.24
C PHE A 6 17.26 -7.92 -1.88
N PHE A 7 17.70 -7.61 -0.65
CA PHE A 7 17.82 -6.22 -0.20
C PHE A 7 18.94 -5.46 -0.92
N SER A 8 20.03 -6.12 -1.28
CA SER A 8 21.11 -5.46 -2.01
C SER A 8 20.78 -5.19 -3.47
N GLU A 9 20.03 -6.07 -4.15
CA GLU A 9 19.86 -6.01 -5.61
C GLU A 9 18.46 -5.59 -6.07
N TYR A 10 17.40 -5.86 -5.30
CA TYR A 10 16.02 -5.73 -5.76
C TYR A 10 15.20 -4.72 -4.96
N TRP A 11 15.29 -4.77 -3.62
CA TRP A 11 14.51 -3.89 -2.73
C TRP A 11 14.68 -2.41 -3.11
N GLU A 12 13.56 -1.71 -3.31
CA GLU A 12 13.48 -0.30 -3.73
C GLU A 12 14.21 0.02 -5.04
N LYS A 13 14.55 -1.00 -5.86
CA LYS A 13 15.38 -0.83 -7.08
C LYS A 13 14.72 -1.34 -8.35
N LYS A 14 14.27 -2.61 -8.36
CA LYS A 14 13.76 -3.23 -9.58
C LYS A 14 12.83 -4.41 -9.30
N PRO A 15 11.94 -4.76 -10.25
CA PRO A 15 11.10 -5.94 -10.13
C PRO A 15 11.90 -7.25 -10.00
N LEU A 16 11.30 -8.21 -9.31
CA LEU A 16 11.77 -9.58 -9.19
C LEU A 16 10.61 -10.53 -9.50
N HIS A 17 10.85 -11.51 -10.35
CA HIS A 17 9.94 -12.63 -10.57
C HIS A 17 10.63 -13.94 -10.18
N LEU A 18 10.06 -14.63 -9.20
CA LEU A 18 10.46 -15.98 -8.80
C LEU A 18 9.45 -16.97 -9.37
N GLN A 19 9.73 -17.46 -10.57
CA GLN A 19 8.98 -18.54 -11.18
C GLN A 19 9.27 -19.86 -10.46
N ARG A 20 8.23 -20.56 -10.02
CA ARG A 20 8.34 -21.82 -9.28
C ARG A 20 7.52 -22.90 -9.96
N SER A 21 8.02 -24.13 -9.90
CA SER A 21 7.34 -25.32 -10.42
C SER A 21 7.05 -26.35 -9.33
N ASP A 22 7.38 -26.04 -8.07
CA ASP A 22 7.17 -26.92 -6.92
C ASP A 22 5.67 -27.05 -6.59
N PRO A 23 5.07 -28.25 -6.72
CA PRO A 23 3.66 -28.45 -6.43
C PRO A 23 3.29 -28.20 -4.98
N ALA A 24 4.20 -28.46 -4.03
CA ALA A 24 3.94 -28.25 -2.61
C ALA A 24 3.76 -26.76 -2.30
N THR A 25 4.62 -25.91 -2.85
CA THR A 25 4.49 -24.44 -2.76
C THR A 25 3.19 -23.95 -3.40
N ALA A 26 2.83 -24.46 -4.58
CA ALA A 26 1.58 -24.09 -5.24
C ALA A 26 0.34 -24.45 -4.39
N SER A 27 0.30 -25.67 -3.84
CA SER A 27 -0.78 -26.10 -2.93
C SER A 27 -0.81 -25.28 -1.63
N TYR A 28 0.35 -24.95 -1.08
CA TYR A 28 0.43 -24.09 0.09
C TYR A 28 -0.13 -22.69 -0.20
N TYR A 29 0.28 -22.06 -1.31
CA TYR A 29 -0.23 -20.74 -1.71
C TYR A 29 -1.74 -20.77 -1.93
N GLN A 30 -2.25 -21.77 -2.64
CA GLN A 30 -3.70 -21.95 -2.83
C GLN A 30 -4.44 -22.04 -1.48
N SER A 31 -3.88 -22.70 -0.47
CA SER A 31 -4.52 -22.81 0.85
C SER A 31 -4.68 -21.48 1.60
N LEU A 32 -3.91 -20.45 1.24
CA LEU A 32 -3.93 -19.14 1.91
C LEU A 32 -5.25 -18.39 1.67
N PHE A 33 -5.79 -18.47 0.46
CA PHE A 33 -7.09 -17.89 0.09
C PHE A 33 -7.58 -18.46 -1.25
N GLN A 34 -8.84 -18.83 -1.33
CA GLN A 34 -9.46 -19.36 -2.55
C GLN A 34 -10.74 -18.60 -2.91
N LEU A 35 -11.15 -18.63 -4.18
CA LEU A 35 -12.47 -18.13 -4.60
C LEU A 35 -13.61 -18.77 -3.79
N SER A 36 -13.51 -20.06 -3.46
CA SER A 36 -14.50 -20.77 -2.66
C SER A 36 -14.65 -20.23 -1.23
N ASP A 37 -13.64 -19.54 -0.69
CA ASP A 37 -13.71 -18.95 0.65
C ASP A 37 -14.73 -17.81 0.71
N LEU A 38 -14.97 -17.10 -0.41
CA LEU A 38 -15.84 -15.93 -0.44
C LEU A 38 -17.26 -16.22 0.03
N GLN A 39 -17.80 -17.40 -0.25
CA GLN A 39 -19.16 -17.76 0.17
C GLN A 39 -19.29 -17.77 1.70
N ASN A 40 -18.33 -18.41 2.38
CA ASN A 40 -18.28 -18.46 3.84
C ASN A 40 -17.92 -17.09 4.43
N LEU A 41 -17.02 -16.34 3.81
CA LEU A 41 -16.66 -15.00 4.29
C LEU A 41 -17.84 -14.02 4.22
N CYS A 42 -18.70 -14.12 3.20
CA CYS A 42 -19.89 -13.28 3.11
C CYS A 42 -20.92 -13.51 4.25
N SER A 43 -20.81 -14.58 5.06
CA SER A 43 -21.65 -14.72 6.25
C SER A 43 -21.19 -13.87 7.43
N HIS A 44 -20.01 -13.25 7.35
CA HIS A 44 -19.39 -12.42 8.39
C HIS A 44 -19.72 -10.93 8.26
N ASP A 45 -20.91 -10.58 7.72
CA ASP A 45 -21.41 -9.20 7.62
C ASP A 45 -20.47 -8.21 6.90
N LEU A 46 -19.73 -8.67 5.90
CA LEU A 46 -18.83 -7.84 5.09
C LEU A 46 -19.55 -6.65 4.44
N GLU A 47 -18.87 -5.52 4.30
CA GLU A 47 -19.38 -4.31 3.65
C GLU A 47 -18.58 -3.91 2.41
N TYR A 48 -19.27 -3.34 1.42
CA TYR A 48 -18.61 -2.73 0.27
C TYR A 48 -17.74 -1.56 0.71
N TYR A 49 -16.65 -1.29 -0.02
CA TYR A 49 -15.63 -0.26 0.28
C TYR A 49 -14.77 -0.52 1.52
N THR A 50 -15.33 -1.11 2.58
CA THR A 50 -14.60 -1.48 3.79
C THR A 50 -13.86 -2.81 3.60
N ASP A 51 -14.59 -3.85 3.18
CA ASP A 51 -14.06 -5.22 3.12
C ASP A 51 -13.92 -5.71 1.68
N VAL A 52 -14.82 -5.30 0.79
CA VAL A 52 -14.83 -5.78 -0.60
C VAL A 52 -15.08 -4.64 -1.58
N ASN A 53 -14.26 -4.62 -2.62
CA ASN A 53 -14.48 -3.82 -3.83
C ASN A 53 -14.74 -4.74 -5.04
N VAL A 54 -15.57 -4.27 -5.96
CA VAL A 54 -15.92 -4.94 -7.20
C VAL A 54 -15.68 -3.97 -8.34
N VAL A 55 -14.68 -4.27 -9.17
CA VAL A 55 -14.14 -3.34 -10.15
C VAL A 55 -13.95 -4.00 -11.51
N ARG A 56 -14.02 -3.21 -12.58
CA ARG A 56 -13.67 -3.67 -13.93
C ARG A 56 -12.95 -2.57 -14.69
N CYS A 57 -11.89 -2.91 -15.39
CA CYS A 57 -11.25 -2.01 -16.35
C CYS A 57 -11.97 -2.14 -17.69
N ILE A 58 -12.40 -1.01 -18.24
CA ILE A 58 -12.98 -0.92 -19.59
C ILE A 58 -12.32 0.27 -20.28
N ASN A 59 -11.66 0.03 -21.41
CA ASN A 59 -10.96 1.05 -22.20
C ASN A 59 -10.00 1.91 -21.34
N GLY A 60 -9.14 1.26 -20.56
CA GLY A 60 -8.16 1.94 -19.69
C GLY A 60 -8.76 2.69 -18.50
N LYS A 61 -10.06 2.54 -18.21
CA LYS A 61 -10.73 3.23 -17.09
C LYS A 61 -11.31 2.25 -16.07
N LYS A 62 -11.07 2.54 -14.79
CA LYS A 62 -11.68 1.82 -13.66
C LYS A 62 -13.18 2.12 -13.60
N LYS A 63 -14.00 1.08 -13.72
CA LYS A 63 -15.44 1.12 -13.44
C LYS A 63 -15.70 0.50 -12.07
N ASP A 64 -16.22 1.30 -11.15
CA ASP A 64 -16.70 0.85 -9.85
C ASP A 64 -18.09 0.19 -10.00
N LEU A 65 -18.23 -1.02 -9.49
CA LEU A 65 -19.46 -1.82 -9.51
C LEU A 65 -19.97 -2.14 -8.10
N ASN A 66 -19.40 -1.51 -7.07
CA ASN A 66 -19.83 -1.62 -5.68
C ASN A 66 -21.30 -1.27 -5.50
N LYS A 67 -21.89 -1.83 -4.46
CA LYS A 67 -23.22 -1.46 -3.95
C LYS A 67 -23.07 -0.76 -2.61
N GLN A 68 -24.16 -0.24 -2.08
CA GLN A 68 -24.18 0.29 -0.71
C GLN A 68 -24.44 -0.84 0.30
N GLY A 69 -23.78 -0.76 1.45
CA GLY A 69 -24.00 -1.65 2.60
C GLY A 69 -23.37 -3.03 2.46
N LYS A 70 -24.06 -4.04 3.00
CA LYS A 70 -23.55 -5.40 3.14
C LYS A 70 -23.37 -6.13 1.81
N VAL A 71 -22.32 -6.94 1.74
CA VAL A 71 -21.95 -7.79 0.61
C VAL A 71 -22.69 -9.11 0.71
N LYS A 72 -23.36 -9.51 -0.37
CA LYS A 72 -24.03 -10.81 -0.49
C LYS A 72 -23.29 -11.68 -1.50
N SER A 73 -23.02 -12.94 -1.13
CA SER A 73 -22.32 -13.90 -2.01
C SER A 73 -23.00 -14.04 -3.38
N SER A 74 -24.34 -14.07 -3.45
CA SER A 74 -25.07 -14.16 -4.71
C SER A 74 -24.84 -12.94 -5.64
N VAL A 75 -24.70 -11.75 -5.07
CA VAL A 75 -24.43 -10.51 -5.81
C VAL A 75 -22.99 -10.49 -6.30
N LEU A 76 -22.02 -10.89 -5.46
CA LEU A 76 -20.62 -11.04 -5.88
C LEU A 76 -20.47 -12.05 -7.02
N ASN A 77 -21.10 -13.22 -6.89
CA ASN A 77 -21.08 -14.25 -7.92
C ASN A 77 -21.66 -13.74 -9.25
N LYS A 78 -22.75 -12.97 -9.19
CA LYS A 78 -23.32 -12.33 -10.39
C LYS A 78 -22.36 -11.32 -11.02
N SER A 79 -21.76 -10.44 -10.22
CA SER A 79 -20.77 -9.46 -10.70
C SER A 79 -19.54 -10.13 -11.32
N PHE A 80 -19.05 -11.19 -10.69
CA PHE A 80 -17.90 -11.95 -11.18
C PHE A 80 -18.21 -12.66 -12.50
N THR A 81 -19.31 -13.40 -12.57
CA THR A 81 -19.65 -14.24 -13.74
C THR A 81 -20.24 -13.43 -14.91
N GLN A 82 -21.22 -12.57 -14.64
CA GLN A 82 -21.95 -11.85 -15.68
C GLN A 82 -21.29 -10.53 -16.05
N ASN A 83 -20.81 -9.78 -15.04
CA ASN A 83 -20.18 -8.49 -15.29
C ASN A 83 -18.68 -8.59 -15.54
N LYS A 84 -18.08 -9.80 -15.50
CA LYS A 84 -16.64 -10.03 -15.65
C LYS A 84 -15.83 -9.09 -14.73
N ALA A 85 -16.32 -8.88 -13.52
CA ALA A 85 -15.73 -7.97 -12.56
C ALA A 85 -14.69 -8.68 -11.71
N THR A 86 -13.61 -7.97 -11.39
CA THR A 86 -12.64 -8.38 -10.37
C THR A 86 -13.21 -8.09 -8.99
N ILE A 87 -13.09 -9.06 -8.09
CA ILE A 87 -13.35 -8.90 -6.66
C ILE A 87 -12.01 -8.60 -6.00
N GLN A 88 -11.97 -7.51 -5.23
CA GLN A 88 -10.85 -7.15 -4.37
C GLN A 88 -11.30 -7.29 -2.92
N PHE A 89 -10.66 -8.15 -2.16
CA PHE A 89 -10.95 -8.40 -0.75
C PHE A 89 -9.87 -7.77 0.12
N HIS A 90 -10.27 -6.93 1.07
CA HIS A 90 -9.38 -6.15 1.92
C HIS A 90 -9.10 -6.85 3.24
N GLN A 91 -7.82 -6.87 3.61
CA GLN A 91 -7.34 -7.36 4.90
C GLN A 91 -7.84 -8.79 5.24
N PRO A 92 -7.61 -9.79 4.35
CA PRO A 92 -8.04 -11.18 4.55
C PRO A 92 -7.45 -11.85 5.79
N GLN A 93 -6.34 -11.34 6.35
CA GLN A 93 -5.76 -11.84 7.59
C GLN A 93 -6.71 -11.76 8.79
N ARG A 94 -7.74 -10.90 8.74
CA ARG A 94 -8.78 -10.87 9.77
C ARG A 94 -9.57 -12.17 9.86
N PHE A 95 -9.60 -12.96 8.79
CA PHE A 95 -10.42 -14.16 8.65
C PHE A 95 -9.62 -15.43 8.32
N LYS A 96 -8.31 -15.29 8.05
CA LYS A 96 -7.44 -16.38 7.62
C LYS A 96 -6.21 -16.44 8.53
N ASP A 97 -6.21 -17.38 9.47
CA ASP A 97 -5.17 -17.52 10.49
C ASP A 97 -3.75 -17.60 9.91
N GLU A 98 -3.56 -18.31 8.80
CA GLU A 98 -2.24 -18.44 8.19
C GLU A 98 -1.74 -17.12 7.60
N LEU A 99 -2.63 -16.31 7.02
CA LEU A 99 -2.29 -14.95 6.57
C LEU A 99 -1.95 -14.03 7.74
N TRP A 100 -2.68 -14.15 8.86
CA TRP A 100 -2.34 -13.40 10.08
C TRP A 100 -0.94 -13.75 10.58
N LYS A 101 -0.59 -15.03 10.70
CA LYS A 101 0.76 -15.45 11.12
C LYS A 101 1.85 -14.97 10.17
N ILE A 102 1.61 -15.05 8.85
CA ILE A 102 2.57 -14.57 7.85
C ILE A 102 2.78 -13.07 8.00
N GLN A 103 1.69 -12.29 8.00
CA GLN A 103 1.78 -10.83 8.07
C GLN A 103 2.40 -10.35 9.38
N GLU A 104 2.05 -10.94 10.53
CA GLU A 104 2.65 -10.57 11.82
C GLU A 104 4.17 -10.82 11.84
N LYS A 105 4.63 -11.96 11.30
CA LYS A 105 6.06 -12.24 11.16
C LYS A 105 6.74 -11.24 10.23
N LEU A 106 6.08 -10.83 9.15
CA LEU A 106 6.60 -9.81 8.24
C LEU A 106 6.63 -8.43 8.91
N GLU A 107 5.66 -8.07 9.75
CA GLU A 107 5.69 -6.84 10.53
C GLU A 107 6.88 -6.81 11.50
N CYS A 108 7.16 -7.94 12.15
CA CYS A 108 8.38 -8.10 12.95
C CYS A 108 9.66 -7.96 12.11
N PHE A 109 9.67 -8.53 10.90
CA PHE A 109 10.83 -8.52 10.02
C PHE A 109 11.14 -7.14 9.45
N PHE A 110 10.13 -6.43 8.95
CA PHE A 110 10.28 -5.11 8.34
C PHE A 110 10.32 -3.97 9.37
N GLY A 111 9.77 -4.17 10.57
CA GLY A 111 9.58 -3.09 11.54
C GLY A 111 8.56 -2.04 11.06
N GLY A 112 7.61 -2.46 10.22
CA GLY A 112 6.57 -1.63 9.63
C GLY A 112 5.28 -2.43 9.48
N LEU A 113 4.15 -1.73 9.27
CA LEU A 113 2.86 -2.39 9.07
C LEU A 113 2.86 -3.21 7.78
N VAL A 114 2.20 -4.36 7.81
CA VAL A 114 2.05 -5.23 6.64
C VAL A 114 0.57 -5.49 6.41
N GLY A 115 0.04 -4.92 5.33
CA GLY A 115 -1.33 -5.13 4.87
C GLY A 115 -1.41 -6.19 3.78
N SER A 116 -2.63 -6.60 3.45
CA SER A 116 -2.84 -7.41 2.26
C SER A 116 -4.20 -7.21 1.60
N ASN A 117 -4.24 -7.49 0.29
CA ASN A 117 -5.45 -7.52 -0.52
C ASN A 117 -5.44 -8.80 -1.37
N VAL A 118 -6.60 -9.45 -1.50
CA VAL A 118 -6.79 -10.54 -2.47
C VAL A 118 -7.54 -10.02 -3.68
N TYR A 119 -7.07 -10.36 -4.87
CA TYR A 119 -7.73 -10.02 -6.12
C TYR A 119 -8.12 -11.29 -6.87
N ILE A 120 -9.42 -11.41 -7.16
CA ILE A 120 -9.99 -12.52 -7.93
C ILE A 120 -10.56 -11.97 -9.23
N THR A 121 -9.93 -12.32 -10.35
CA THR A 121 -10.28 -11.81 -11.68
C THR A 121 -10.77 -12.96 -12.57
N PRO A 122 -11.98 -12.87 -13.15
CA PRO A 122 -12.49 -13.89 -14.05
C PRO A 122 -11.69 -13.93 -15.35
N GLN A 123 -11.73 -15.06 -16.06
CA GLN A 123 -11.11 -15.19 -17.39
C GLN A 123 -11.55 -14.08 -18.36
N GLU A 124 -10.64 -13.70 -19.26
CA GLU A 124 -10.86 -12.67 -20.30
C GLU A 124 -11.28 -11.32 -19.70
N SER A 125 -10.62 -10.91 -18.62
CA SER A 125 -10.93 -9.65 -17.98
C SER A 125 -9.75 -9.01 -17.27
N GLN A 126 -9.87 -7.70 -17.06
CA GLN A 126 -8.95 -6.85 -16.33
C GLN A 126 -9.74 -6.07 -15.27
N GLY A 127 -9.21 -6.03 -14.05
CA GLY A 127 -9.87 -5.35 -12.92
C GLY A 127 -9.55 -3.87 -12.84
N LEU A 128 -8.26 -3.54 -12.95
CA LEU A 128 -7.73 -2.19 -12.74
C LEU A 128 -6.95 -1.72 -13.99
N PRO A 129 -6.98 -0.41 -14.31
CA PRO A 129 -6.14 0.18 -15.35
C PRO A 129 -4.66 0.22 -14.91
N ALA A 130 -3.76 0.69 -15.77
CA ALA A 130 -2.37 0.93 -15.40
C ALA A 130 -2.26 1.94 -14.24
N HIS A 131 -1.51 1.60 -13.20
CA HIS A 131 -1.32 2.44 -12.01
C HIS A 131 -0.01 2.08 -11.31
N TYR A 132 0.42 2.91 -10.36
CA TYR A 132 1.40 2.55 -9.36
C TYR A 132 0.86 2.81 -7.95
N ASP A 133 1.37 2.04 -6.99
CA ASP A 133 1.05 2.17 -5.57
C ASP A 133 2.17 2.91 -4.81
N ASP A 134 1.86 3.32 -3.58
CA ASP A 134 2.72 4.01 -2.61
C ASP A 134 3.39 3.05 -1.60
N VAL A 135 3.39 1.76 -1.91
CA VAL A 135 3.84 0.67 -1.03
C VAL A 135 4.75 -0.30 -1.76
N GLU A 136 5.63 -0.95 -1.00
CA GLU A 136 6.41 -2.08 -1.48
C GLU A 136 5.50 -3.31 -1.53
N VAL A 137 5.47 -4.01 -2.67
CA VAL A 137 4.49 -5.10 -2.89
C VAL A 137 5.14 -6.44 -3.18
N PHE A 138 4.56 -7.48 -2.57
CA PHE A 138 4.84 -8.88 -2.88
C PHE A 138 3.54 -9.54 -3.33
N ILE A 139 3.51 -10.02 -4.57
CA ILE A 139 2.37 -10.71 -5.17
C ILE A 139 2.63 -12.22 -5.13
N LEU A 140 1.72 -12.95 -4.50
CA LEU A 140 1.69 -14.40 -4.46
C LEU A 140 0.53 -14.88 -5.34
N GLN A 141 0.82 -15.61 -6.42
CA GLN A 141 -0.23 -16.16 -7.28
C GLN A 141 -0.79 -17.44 -6.64
N LEU A 142 -2.08 -17.43 -6.29
CA LEU A 142 -2.71 -18.50 -5.51
C LEU A 142 -3.46 -19.51 -6.40
N GLU A 143 -4.22 -19.01 -7.38
CA GLU A 143 -5.01 -19.82 -8.30
C GLU A 143 -4.88 -19.32 -9.74
N GLY A 144 -4.91 -20.25 -10.69
CA GLY A 144 -4.88 -19.95 -12.12
C GLY A 144 -3.62 -19.21 -12.57
N GLN A 145 -3.78 -18.30 -13.54
CA GLN A 145 -2.68 -17.52 -14.10
C GLN A 145 -3.10 -16.08 -14.43
N LYS A 146 -2.15 -15.15 -14.41
CA LYS A 146 -2.38 -13.74 -14.74
C LYS A 146 -1.23 -13.18 -15.55
N ASN A 147 -1.54 -12.43 -16.61
CA ASN A 147 -0.57 -11.71 -17.40
C ASN A 147 -0.38 -10.32 -16.79
N TRP A 148 0.86 -9.98 -16.47
CA TRP A 148 1.30 -8.73 -15.87
C TRP A 148 2.19 -7.98 -16.85
N LEU A 149 1.91 -6.69 -17.00
CA LEU A 149 2.77 -5.74 -17.69
C LEU A 149 3.30 -4.77 -16.63
N LEU A 150 4.62 -4.68 -16.51
CA LEU A 150 5.29 -3.72 -15.63
C LEU A 150 6.02 -2.68 -16.46
N TYR A 151 5.99 -1.42 -16.04
CA TYR A 151 6.61 -0.30 -16.74
C TYR A 151 7.56 0.45 -15.81
N ASN A 152 8.47 1.21 -16.40
CA ASN A 152 9.36 2.07 -15.63
C ASN A 152 8.54 3.14 -14.89
N PRO A 153 8.91 3.49 -13.65
CA PRO A 153 8.19 4.49 -12.86
C PRO A 153 8.26 5.87 -13.52
N THR A 154 7.12 6.56 -13.62
CA THR A 154 7.08 8.01 -13.91
C THR A 154 7.50 8.82 -12.68
N VAL A 155 7.21 8.29 -11.48
CA VAL A 155 7.64 8.81 -10.19
C VAL A 155 8.36 7.67 -9.43
N PRO A 156 9.70 7.61 -9.46
CA PRO A 156 10.45 6.59 -8.73
C PRO A 156 10.22 6.69 -7.21
N LEU A 157 9.97 5.55 -6.56
CA LEU A 157 9.68 5.48 -5.12
C LEU A 157 8.55 6.42 -4.67
N ALA A 158 7.48 6.48 -5.49
CA ALA A 158 6.32 7.33 -5.26
C ALA A 158 5.75 7.19 -3.83
N ALA A 159 5.45 8.33 -3.21
CA ALA A 159 4.84 8.39 -1.89
C ALA A 159 3.30 8.39 -1.93
N GLU A 160 2.70 8.37 -3.13
CA GLU A 160 1.26 8.45 -3.37
C GLU A 160 0.87 7.47 -4.47
N TYR A 161 -0.39 7.04 -4.47
CA TYR A 161 -0.98 6.22 -5.54
C TYR A 161 -1.36 7.08 -6.75
N CYS A 162 -1.20 6.54 -7.97
CA CYS A 162 -1.67 7.22 -9.18
C CYS A 162 -2.14 6.23 -10.26
N VAL A 163 -3.22 6.58 -10.95
CA VAL A 163 -3.62 5.94 -12.21
C VAL A 163 -2.91 6.63 -13.37
N GLU A 164 -2.26 5.85 -14.23
CA GLU A 164 -1.51 6.36 -15.37
C GLU A 164 -2.24 6.08 -16.69
N SER A 165 -2.07 6.96 -17.67
CA SER A 165 -2.63 6.79 -19.00
C SER A 165 -1.69 5.94 -19.87
N GLU A 166 -2.23 4.97 -20.60
CA GLU A 166 -1.42 4.05 -21.43
C GLU A 166 -0.60 4.80 -22.50
N GLU A 167 -1.07 5.97 -22.93
CA GLU A 167 -0.35 6.83 -23.87
C GLU A 167 0.93 7.45 -23.29
N ARG A 168 1.06 7.52 -21.96
CA ARG A 168 2.18 8.18 -21.26
C ARG A 168 3.26 7.24 -20.72
N ILE A 169 2.91 5.98 -20.49
CA ILE A 169 3.78 5.02 -19.77
C ILE A 169 4.77 4.27 -20.68
N GLY A 170 4.63 4.42 -22.00
CA GLY A 170 5.52 3.79 -22.98
C GLY A 170 5.37 2.26 -23.06
N SER A 171 6.43 1.59 -23.50
CA SER A 171 6.46 0.11 -23.64
C SER A 171 6.68 -0.57 -22.28
N PRO A 172 6.09 -1.77 -22.04
CA PRO A 172 6.40 -2.55 -20.85
C PRO A 172 7.89 -2.81 -20.71
N SER A 173 8.41 -2.62 -19.51
CA SER A 173 9.75 -3.07 -19.10
C SER A 173 9.80 -4.60 -18.90
N HIS A 174 8.68 -5.19 -18.48
CA HIS A 174 8.54 -6.62 -18.25
C HIS A 174 7.14 -7.07 -18.67
N GLU A 175 7.08 -8.25 -19.29
CA GLU A 175 5.84 -8.99 -19.56
C GLU A 175 5.94 -10.34 -18.88
N ILE A 176 5.10 -10.59 -17.87
CA ILE A 176 5.23 -11.75 -16.98
C ILE A 176 3.88 -12.46 -16.86
N THR A 177 3.86 -13.77 -17.08
CA THR A 177 2.70 -14.60 -16.73
C THR A 177 2.95 -15.30 -15.41
N LEU A 178 2.28 -14.87 -14.34
CA LEU A 178 2.31 -15.58 -13.06
C LEU A 178 1.38 -16.78 -13.08
N LYS A 179 1.84 -17.90 -12.53
CA LYS A 179 1.09 -19.14 -12.31
C LYS A 179 1.06 -19.46 -10.81
N ALA A 180 0.09 -20.28 -10.39
CA ALA A 180 -0.04 -20.68 -8.99
C ALA A 180 1.30 -21.15 -8.38
N GLY A 181 1.69 -20.55 -7.25
CA GLY A 181 2.97 -20.78 -6.56
C GLY A 181 4.07 -19.75 -6.86
N ASP A 182 3.94 -18.97 -7.94
CA ASP A 182 4.89 -17.91 -8.28
C ASP A 182 4.83 -16.75 -7.29
N LEU A 183 5.97 -16.06 -7.13
CA LEU A 183 6.09 -14.82 -6.37
C LEU A 183 6.65 -13.72 -7.26
N MET A 184 6.06 -12.54 -7.21
CA MET A 184 6.58 -11.32 -7.84
C MET A 184 6.73 -10.21 -6.79
N TYR A 185 7.80 -9.45 -6.88
CA TYR A 185 8.01 -8.24 -6.11
C TYR A 185 8.28 -7.07 -7.05
N PHE A 186 7.81 -5.88 -6.69
CA PHE A 186 8.28 -4.64 -7.29
C PHE A 186 8.15 -3.47 -6.30
N PRO A 187 9.01 -2.44 -6.42
CA PRO A 187 8.98 -1.29 -5.53
C PRO A 187 7.84 -0.32 -5.85
N ARG A 188 7.48 0.50 -4.87
CA ARG A 188 6.49 1.58 -5.05
C ARG A 188 6.88 2.52 -6.19
N GLY A 189 5.88 3.03 -6.90
CA GLY A 189 6.06 3.77 -8.16
C GLY A 189 6.18 2.89 -9.41
N THR A 190 6.43 1.58 -9.29
CA THR A 190 6.40 0.67 -10.46
C THR A 190 5.00 0.61 -11.04
N ILE A 191 4.84 1.13 -12.26
CA ILE A 191 3.56 1.10 -12.96
C ILE A 191 3.28 -0.34 -13.38
N HIS A 192 2.06 -0.79 -13.16
CA HIS A 192 1.64 -2.13 -13.50
C HIS A 192 0.17 -2.22 -13.92
N GLN A 193 -0.12 -3.24 -14.73
CA GLN A 193 -1.48 -3.69 -14.99
C GLN A 193 -1.49 -5.20 -15.21
N ALA A 194 -2.66 -5.82 -14.95
CA ALA A 194 -2.79 -7.26 -15.05
C ALA A 194 -4.15 -7.72 -15.58
N SER A 195 -4.12 -8.67 -16.50
CA SER A 195 -5.31 -9.29 -17.11
C SER A 195 -5.27 -10.81 -17.00
N THR A 196 -6.45 -11.42 -16.88
CA THR A 196 -6.58 -12.89 -16.90
C THR A 196 -6.79 -13.35 -18.34
N PRO A 197 -5.96 -14.25 -18.87
CA PRO A 197 -6.01 -14.66 -20.28
C PRO A 197 -7.29 -15.42 -20.64
N ALA A 198 -7.54 -15.53 -21.96
CA ALA A 198 -8.59 -16.36 -22.53
C ALA A 198 -8.31 -17.86 -22.39
N GLY A 199 -9.37 -18.66 -22.35
CA GLY A 199 -9.29 -20.13 -22.34
C GLY A 199 -8.72 -20.77 -21.06
N GLY A 200 -8.49 -19.97 -20.01
CA GLY A 200 -8.02 -20.43 -18.70
C GLY A 200 -9.09 -20.38 -17.60
N GLN A 201 -8.70 -20.75 -16.38
CA GLN A 201 -9.51 -20.51 -15.18
C GLN A 201 -9.40 -19.04 -14.72
N HIS A 202 -10.17 -18.67 -13.69
CA HIS A 202 -9.97 -17.38 -13.02
C HIS A 202 -8.55 -17.26 -12.43
N SER A 203 -8.15 -16.04 -12.14
CA SER A 203 -6.90 -15.73 -11.44
C SER A 203 -7.21 -15.27 -10.03
N THR A 204 -6.54 -15.86 -9.03
CA THR A 204 -6.53 -15.38 -7.64
C THR A 204 -5.09 -15.07 -7.24
N HIS A 205 -4.83 -13.86 -6.77
CA HIS A 205 -3.54 -13.53 -6.15
C HIS A 205 -3.73 -12.76 -4.85
N LEU A 206 -2.77 -12.92 -3.94
CA LEU A 206 -2.61 -12.11 -2.75
C LEU A 206 -1.52 -11.07 -3.01
N THR A 207 -1.80 -9.82 -2.73
CA THR A 207 -0.80 -8.75 -2.64
C THR A 207 -0.54 -8.47 -1.17
N LEU A 208 0.66 -8.78 -0.69
CA LEU A 208 1.19 -8.29 0.58
C LEU A 208 1.82 -6.92 0.31
N SER A 209 1.53 -5.93 1.15
CA SER A 209 2.07 -4.58 1.03
C SER A 209 2.66 -4.06 2.32
N THR A 210 3.76 -3.32 2.24
CA THR A 210 4.44 -2.71 3.39
C THR A 210 5.15 -1.42 3.01
N TYR A 211 5.82 -0.78 3.98
CA TYR A 211 6.65 0.42 3.78
C TYR A 211 5.91 1.69 3.33
N GLN A 212 4.58 1.78 3.54
CA GLN A 212 3.84 3.03 3.33
C GLN A 212 4.37 4.10 4.30
N ARG A 213 4.78 5.27 3.77
CA ARG A 213 5.30 6.40 4.56
C ARG A 213 6.44 6.01 5.53
N MET A 214 7.33 5.14 5.07
CA MET A 214 8.55 4.72 5.79
C MET A 214 9.83 5.22 5.11
N SER A 215 9.79 6.42 4.52
CA SER A 215 10.96 7.03 3.88
C SER A 215 11.86 7.78 4.87
N TRP A 216 13.06 8.14 4.42
CA TRP A 216 13.92 9.07 5.17
C TRP A 216 13.25 10.42 5.42
N GLY A 217 12.40 10.89 4.50
CA GLY A 217 11.62 12.11 4.68
C GLY A 217 10.64 12.00 5.85
N ASP A 218 9.92 10.87 5.93
CA ASP A 218 8.96 10.60 7.02
C ASP A 218 9.68 10.52 8.37
N LEU A 219 10.81 9.83 8.42
CA LEU A 219 11.62 9.72 9.64
C LEU A 219 12.15 11.08 10.09
N LEU A 220 12.63 11.92 9.16
CA LEU A 220 13.08 13.27 9.47
C LEU A 220 11.91 14.13 9.98
N LEU A 221 10.73 14.06 9.36
CA LEU A 221 9.55 14.80 9.80
C LEU A 221 9.08 14.38 11.21
N ASP A 222 9.23 13.10 11.58
CA ASP A 222 8.86 12.60 12.91
C ASP A 222 9.88 13.01 13.99
N VAL A 223 11.17 12.91 13.68
CA VAL A 223 12.26 13.13 14.65
C VAL A 223 12.52 14.62 14.86
N PHE A 224 12.57 15.39 13.78
CA PHE A 224 13.09 16.76 13.77
C PHE A 224 12.40 17.70 14.77
N PRO A 225 11.06 17.69 14.93
CA PRO A 225 10.38 18.55 15.92
C PRO A 225 10.84 18.27 17.35
N SER A 226 11.01 17.00 17.72
CA SER A 226 11.41 16.61 19.08
C SER A 226 12.86 17.02 19.39
N VAL A 227 13.75 16.82 18.41
CA VAL A 227 15.16 17.17 18.48
C VAL A 227 15.34 18.70 18.59
N LEU A 228 14.67 19.45 17.72
CA LEU A 228 14.72 20.91 17.73
C LEU A 228 14.15 21.48 19.04
N SER A 229 13.05 20.91 19.55
CA SER A 229 12.46 21.28 20.85
C SER A 229 13.39 20.99 22.03
N ALA A 230 14.10 19.86 22.02
CA ALA A 230 15.06 19.52 23.07
C ALA A 230 16.27 20.47 23.09
N ARG A 231 16.76 20.87 21.91
CA ARG A 231 17.88 21.80 21.77
C ARG A 231 17.48 23.24 22.13
N SER A 232 16.29 23.68 21.72
CA SER A 232 15.81 25.03 22.02
C SER A 232 15.65 25.31 23.51
N LYS A 233 15.53 24.28 24.36
CA LYS A 233 15.56 24.44 25.84
C LYS A 233 16.93 24.85 26.38
N ARG A 234 18.01 24.53 25.67
CA ARG A 234 19.40 24.76 26.10
C ARG A 234 20.06 25.92 25.37
N GLU A 235 19.66 26.19 24.13
CA GLU A 235 20.27 27.23 23.30
C GLU A 235 19.36 28.45 23.14
N VAL A 236 19.84 29.63 23.54
CA VAL A 236 19.06 30.87 23.48
C VAL A 236 18.87 31.37 22.04
N SER A 237 19.80 31.08 21.13
CA SER A 237 19.72 31.48 19.71
C SER A 237 18.46 30.93 19.03
N LEU A 238 18.05 29.70 19.39
CA LEU A 238 16.84 29.02 18.91
C LEU A 238 15.55 29.57 19.53
N ARG A 239 15.66 30.34 20.62
CA ARG A 239 14.53 31.03 21.26
C ARG A 239 14.43 32.50 20.88
N GLY A 240 15.42 33.02 20.14
CA GLY A 240 15.41 34.38 19.64
C GLY A 240 14.22 34.63 18.71
N GLY A 241 13.65 35.83 18.78
CA GLY A 241 12.53 36.22 17.91
C GLY A 241 12.97 36.25 16.43
N MET A 242 12.09 35.77 15.54
CA MET A 242 12.29 35.88 14.10
C MET A 242 12.27 37.36 13.65
N PRO A 243 12.85 37.70 12.48
CA PRO A 243 12.77 39.04 11.93
C PRO A 243 11.33 39.56 11.83
N ARG A 244 11.14 40.84 12.18
CA ARG A 244 9.81 41.50 12.09
C ARG A 244 9.32 41.45 10.64
N ARG A 245 8.00 41.27 10.45
CA ARG A 245 7.33 41.18 9.14
C ARG A 245 7.81 40.03 8.25
N PHE A 246 8.57 39.04 8.77
CA PHE A 246 9.00 37.86 8.00
C PHE A 246 7.82 37.14 7.31
N LEU A 247 6.72 36.96 8.04
CA LEU A 247 5.51 36.30 7.53
C LEU A 247 4.72 37.14 6.51
N LEU A 248 5.02 38.44 6.37
CA LEU A 248 4.40 39.32 5.37
C LEU A 248 5.19 39.37 4.06
N GLY A 249 6.26 38.57 3.93
CA GLY A 249 7.13 38.53 2.74
C GLY A 249 8.25 39.56 2.74
N ASP A 250 8.25 40.52 3.67
CA ASP A 250 9.23 41.61 3.72
C ASP A 250 10.57 41.22 4.40
N GLY A 251 10.65 40.04 5.02
CA GLY A 251 11.78 39.62 5.87
C GLY A 251 12.61 38.44 5.37
N ALA A 252 12.32 37.87 4.20
CA ALA A 252 13.06 36.76 3.62
C ALA A 252 14.35 37.22 2.89
N GLY A 253 15.22 37.93 3.61
CA GLY A 253 16.54 38.32 3.11
C GLY A 253 17.54 37.16 3.14
N GLN A 254 18.65 37.29 2.40
CA GLN A 254 19.74 36.30 2.38
C GLN A 254 20.27 35.96 3.78
N ASP A 255 20.24 36.92 4.72
CA ASP A 255 20.74 36.72 6.09
C ASP A 255 19.87 35.75 6.89
N THR A 256 18.54 35.77 6.73
CA THR A 256 17.63 34.82 7.40
C THR A 256 17.89 33.40 6.91
N SER A 257 18.07 33.21 5.60
CA SER A 257 18.41 31.90 5.02
C SER A 257 19.77 31.40 5.50
N ARG A 258 20.78 32.28 5.62
CA ARG A 258 22.09 31.94 6.18
C ARG A 258 21.99 31.51 7.64
N GLN A 259 21.22 32.23 8.45
CA GLN A 259 21.01 31.88 9.85
C GLN A 259 20.30 30.53 9.99
N MET A 260 19.23 30.28 9.24
CA MET A 260 18.53 28.98 9.23
C MET A 260 19.50 27.85 8.83
N ALA A 261 20.28 28.03 7.76
CA ALA A 261 21.25 27.03 7.34
C ALA A 261 22.34 26.78 8.41
N SER A 262 22.81 27.82 9.09
CA SER A 262 23.78 27.67 10.19
C SER A 262 23.22 26.85 11.35
N LEU A 263 21.97 27.10 11.74
CA LEU A 263 21.31 26.34 12.80
C LEU A 263 21.11 24.86 12.41
N LEU A 264 20.70 24.61 11.16
CA LEU A 264 20.53 23.26 10.64
C LEU A 264 21.86 22.48 10.59
N ARG A 265 22.95 23.10 10.14
CA ARG A 265 24.28 22.45 10.13
C ARG A 265 24.75 22.11 11.54
N SER A 266 24.63 23.06 12.46
CA SER A 266 25.00 22.82 13.86
C SER A 266 24.13 21.72 14.49
N LEU A 267 22.87 21.57 14.07
CA LEU A 267 22.02 20.49 14.54
C LEU A 267 22.46 19.12 13.99
N ALA A 268 22.84 19.07 12.71
CA ALA A 268 23.41 17.86 12.12
C ALA A 268 24.69 17.42 12.86
N GLU A 269 25.60 18.35 13.15
CA GLU A 269 26.84 18.07 13.91
C GLU A 269 26.56 17.51 15.32
N GLU A 270 25.53 18.00 16.00
CA GLU A 270 25.15 17.46 17.33
C GLU A 270 24.56 16.06 17.26
N ILE A 271 23.78 15.77 16.21
CA ILE A 271 23.25 14.43 15.95
C ILE A 271 24.41 13.47 15.65
N GLU A 272 25.35 13.85 14.78
CA GLU A 272 26.52 13.04 14.42
C GLU A 272 27.42 12.74 15.61
N THR A 273 27.63 13.72 16.49
CA THR A 273 28.47 13.54 17.70
C THR A 273 27.75 12.81 18.84
N GLY A 274 26.49 12.42 18.65
CA GLY A 274 25.68 11.72 19.66
C GLY A 274 25.29 12.60 20.86
N LYS A 275 25.54 13.91 20.80
CA LYS A 275 25.16 14.87 21.85
C LYS A 275 23.65 15.11 21.88
N GLN A 276 22.98 14.86 20.76
CA GLN A 276 21.54 14.97 20.61
C GLN A 276 20.93 13.60 20.32
N GLU A 277 20.04 13.18 21.20
CA GLU A 277 19.36 11.90 21.04
C GLU A 277 18.29 11.99 19.96
N VAL A 278 18.27 10.99 19.07
CA VAL A 278 17.31 10.85 17.97
C VAL A 278 16.31 9.75 18.33
N ARG A 279 15.06 10.12 18.56
CA ARG A 279 13.98 9.17 18.83
C ARG A 279 12.77 9.47 17.95
N SER A 280 12.43 8.52 17.10
CA SER A 280 11.10 8.48 16.49
C SER A 280 10.05 8.22 17.57
N THR A 281 8.97 9.00 17.56
CA THR A 281 7.88 8.90 18.55
C THR A 281 6.56 8.59 17.89
N HIS A 282 6.11 9.38 16.91
CA HIS A 282 4.80 9.15 16.32
C HIS A 282 4.81 7.92 15.41
N MET A 283 5.84 7.71 14.60
CA MET A 283 5.91 6.49 13.75
C MET A 283 5.97 5.22 14.61
N LYS A 284 6.75 5.22 15.70
CA LYS A 284 6.77 4.08 16.64
C LYS A 284 5.41 3.84 17.28
N ARG A 285 4.74 4.90 17.74
CA ARG A 285 3.40 4.78 18.34
C ARG A 285 2.40 4.25 17.33
N ASP A 286 2.42 4.76 16.10
CA ASP A 286 1.55 4.33 15.01
C ASP A 286 1.75 2.85 14.70
N PHE A 287 3.01 2.41 14.52
CA PHE A 287 3.33 1.00 14.30
C PHE A 287 2.81 0.10 15.43
N ILE A 288 3.12 0.43 16.69
CA ILE A 288 2.71 -0.40 17.84
C ILE A 288 1.19 -0.44 18.02
N THR A 289 0.49 0.65 17.68
CA THR A 289 -0.97 0.74 17.83
C THR A 289 -1.71 -0.02 16.74
N ASN A 290 -1.16 -0.07 15.52
CA ASN A 290 -1.88 -0.58 14.35
C ASN A 290 -1.38 -1.97 13.88
N ARG A 291 -0.26 -2.46 14.40
CA ARG A 291 0.26 -3.79 14.02
C ARG A 291 -0.65 -4.92 14.48
N LEU A 292 -0.53 -6.06 13.82
CA LEU A 292 -1.23 -7.29 14.18
C LEU A 292 -0.78 -7.77 15.58
N PRO A 293 -1.71 -8.31 16.39
CA PRO A 293 -1.34 -8.93 17.65
C PRO A 293 -0.55 -10.22 17.39
N PRO A 294 0.35 -10.63 18.31
CA PRO A 294 1.05 -11.89 18.20
C PRO A 294 0.07 -13.08 18.11
N PRO A 295 0.30 -14.06 17.21
CA PRO A 295 -0.57 -15.23 17.09
C PRO A 295 -0.60 -16.03 18.40
N GLN A 296 -1.80 -16.25 18.95
CA GLN A 296 -1.95 -17.07 20.16
C GLN A 296 -1.95 -18.57 19.82
N PRO A 297 -1.34 -19.43 20.67
CA PRO A 297 -1.48 -20.87 20.52
C PRO A 297 -2.93 -21.30 20.81
N GLY A 298 -3.69 -21.66 19.75
CA GLY A 298 -4.96 -22.37 19.89
C GLY A 298 -6.26 -21.55 19.94
N GLY A 299 -6.24 -20.25 19.61
CA GLY A 299 -7.44 -19.41 19.48
C GLY A 299 -7.74 -19.03 18.03
N PRO A 300 -9.01 -19.10 17.56
CA PRO A 300 -9.38 -18.67 16.20
C PRO A 300 -9.31 -17.13 16.08
N ALA A 301 -8.89 -16.62 14.91
CA ALA A 301 -8.81 -15.18 14.62
C ALA A 301 -10.12 -14.42 14.94
N ASP A 302 -11.28 -15.07 14.78
CA ASP A 302 -12.61 -14.48 14.96
C ASP A 302 -12.88 -13.89 16.35
N THR A 303 -12.13 -14.31 17.38
CA THR A 303 -12.30 -13.79 18.75
C THR A 303 -11.52 -12.51 19.03
N ILE A 304 -10.54 -12.14 18.19
CA ILE A 304 -9.62 -11.04 18.46
C ILE A 304 -10.13 -9.72 17.87
N TRP A 305 -10.88 -9.76 16.77
CA TRP A 305 -11.24 -8.57 16.00
C TRP A 305 -12.49 -7.83 16.49
N LYS A 306 -13.27 -8.40 17.42
CA LYS A 306 -14.49 -7.76 17.93
C LYS A 306 -14.23 -6.61 18.91
N ASP A 307 -13.08 -6.60 19.59
CA ASP A 307 -12.81 -5.67 20.69
C ASP A 307 -11.55 -4.79 20.50
N SER A 308 -10.80 -4.93 19.38
CA SER A 308 -9.41 -4.42 19.29
C SER A 308 -9.15 -3.29 18.29
N CYS A 309 -10.13 -2.76 17.53
CA CYS A 309 -9.85 -1.70 16.54
C CYS A 309 -10.90 -0.57 16.53
N PRO A 310 -10.65 0.55 17.22
CA PRO A 310 -11.35 1.80 16.90
C PRO A 310 -10.72 2.38 15.62
N GLY A 311 -11.34 2.10 14.47
CA GLY A 311 -11.06 2.79 13.21
C GLY A 311 -9.68 2.48 12.61
N GLY A 312 -9.53 1.27 12.06
CA GLY A 312 -8.44 1.00 11.13
C GLY A 312 -8.51 1.99 9.97
N HIS A 313 -7.63 2.99 9.98
CA HIS A 313 -7.34 3.75 8.77
C HIS A 313 -6.71 2.76 7.82
N SER A 314 -7.49 2.34 6.83
CA SER A 314 -7.01 1.40 5.86
C SER A 314 -5.80 2.02 5.15
N MET A 315 -4.69 1.29 4.99
CA MET A 315 -3.68 1.66 4.00
C MET A 315 -4.30 1.72 2.58
N SER A 316 -5.53 1.25 2.38
CA SER A 316 -6.33 1.38 1.16
C SER A 316 -7.11 2.69 0.99
N ASP A 317 -6.96 3.70 1.86
CA ASP A 317 -7.55 5.01 1.60
C ASP A 317 -6.96 5.66 0.32
N ALA A 318 -5.81 5.17 -0.15
CA ALA A 318 -5.20 5.50 -1.44
C ALA A 318 -6.02 5.04 -2.68
N GLN A 319 -7.08 4.25 -2.51
CA GLN A 319 -7.95 3.79 -3.62
C GLN A 319 -9.36 4.39 -3.61
N ARG A 320 -9.66 5.34 -2.71
CA ARG A 320 -10.88 6.14 -2.80
C ARG A 320 -10.73 7.14 -3.96
N PRO A 321 -11.67 7.19 -4.92
CA PRO A 321 -11.69 8.29 -5.86
C PRO A 321 -11.95 9.58 -5.08
N HIS A 322 -11.00 10.51 -5.10
CA HIS A 322 -11.31 11.90 -4.82
C HIS A 322 -12.38 12.31 -5.84
N GLY A 323 -13.53 12.74 -5.34
CA GLY A 323 -14.65 13.20 -6.17
C GLY A 323 -14.14 14.25 -7.16
N ASP A 324 -14.43 13.99 -8.43
CA ASP A 324 -14.17 14.88 -9.55
C ASP A 324 -14.92 16.19 -9.29
N ASN A 325 -14.22 17.21 -8.77
CA ASN A 325 -14.78 18.54 -8.57
C ASN A 325 -14.63 19.32 -9.89
N SER A 326 -15.24 18.81 -10.95
CA SER A 326 -15.44 19.58 -12.18
C SER A 326 -16.57 20.57 -11.91
N GLY A 327 -16.21 21.81 -11.62
CA GLY A 327 -17.13 22.91 -11.41
C GLY A 327 -18.11 23.06 -12.57
N ALA A 328 -19.39 22.80 -12.31
CA ALA A 328 -20.47 23.30 -13.12
C ALA A 328 -20.60 24.81 -12.84
N GLN A 329 -20.24 25.64 -13.82
CA GLN A 329 -20.64 27.04 -13.84
C GLN A 329 -22.19 27.11 -13.90
N PRO A 330 -22.85 27.90 -13.06
CA PRO A 330 -24.26 28.23 -13.26
C PRO A 330 -24.36 29.18 -14.46
N GLY A 331 -25.15 28.79 -15.47
CA GLY A 331 -25.57 29.70 -16.52
C GLY A 331 -26.35 30.88 -15.91
N GLU A 332 -25.91 32.09 -16.23
CA GLU A 332 -26.66 33.31 -15.96
C GLU A 332 -27.93 33.33 -16.82
N ASN A 333 -29.07 33.46 -16.15
CA ASN A 333 -30.26 34.04 -16.77
C ASN A 333 -30.06 35.56 -16.78
N GLY A 334 -30.05 36.16 -17.96
CA GLY A 334 -29.99 37.60 -18.18
C GLY A 334 -29.85 37.93 -19.64
#